data_AF-A0A974Y5L7-F1
#
_entry.id   AF-A0A974Y5L7-F1
#
_cell.length_a   1.000
_cell.length_b   1.000
_cell.length_c   1.000
_cell.angle_alpha   90.00
_cell.angle_beta   90.00
_cell.angle_gamma   90.00
#
_symmetry.space_group_name_H-M   'P 1'
#
loop_
_entity.id
_entity.type
_entity.pdbx_description
1 polymer ?
#
loop_
_entity_poly.entity_id
_entity_poly.type
_entity_poly.pdbx_seq_one_letter_code
_entity_poly.pdbx_strand_id
1 'polypeptide(L)'
;MTDMLAALRQLTDCHRRLTAQAETLDWDSVLIEWQNAERLFADLQNCSVASLTTEQRGEARLLMEEILAAQQTMAARIKPWMAQVQPMLDCFAQNRTTPTTDSTP
;
A
#
# COMPACT_ATOMS: atom_id res chain seq x y z
N MET A 1 -24.60 -5.33 3.22
CA MET A 1 -24.35 -3.87 3.31
C MET A 1 -23.25 -3.70 4.34
N THR A 2 -22.06 -3.26 3.94
CA THR A 2 -20.91 -3.13 4.83
C THR A 2 -21.02 -1.83 5.62
N ASP A 3 -20.85 -1.89 6.94
CA ASP A 3 -20.84 -0.71 7.81
C ASP A 3 -19.53 0.07 7.59
N MET A 4 -19.66 1.38 7.32
CA MET A 4 -18.52 2.28 7.06
C MET A 4 -17.50 2.23 8.19
N LEU A 5 -17.93 2.18 9.45
CA LEU A 5 -17.01 2.12 10.59
C LEU A 5 -16.29 0.78 10.65
N ALA A 6 -16.98 -0.32 10.36
CA ALA A 6 -16.34 -1.63 10.29
C ALA A 6 -15.28 -1.67 9.19
N ALA A 7 -15.58 -1.11 8.01
CA ALA A 7 -14.62 -1.01 6.91
C ALA A 7 -13.42 -0.13 7.28
N LEU A 8 -13.63 1.03 7.92
CA LEU A 8 -12.53 1.89 8.38
C LEU A 8 -11.63 1.19 9.40
N ARG A 9 -12.20 0.51 10.40
CA ARG A 9 -11.42 -0.25 11.40
C ARG A 9 -10.58 -1.35 10.74
N GLN A 10 -11.17 -2.12 9.83
CA GLN A 10 -10.45 -3.13 9.07
C GLN A 10 -9.31 -2.53 8.24
N LEU A 11 -9.55 -1.37 7.64
CA LEU A 11 -8.57 -0.68 6.81
C LEU A 11 -7.43 -0.09 7.66
N THR A 12 -7.71 0.38 8.87
CA THR A 12 -6.69 0.76 9.86
C THR A 12 -5.80 -0.43 10.23
N ASP A 13 -6.39 -1.59 10.56
CA ASP A 13 -5.61 -2.79 10.89
C ASP A 13 -4.79 -3.30 9.70
N CYS A 14 -5.35 -3.21 8.49
CA CYS A 14 -4.66 -3.50 7.24
C CYS A 14 -3.41 -2.61 7.06
N HIS A 15 -3.54 -1.29 7.26
CA HIS A 15 -2.41 -0.36 7.16
C HIS A 15 -1.36 -0.55 8.24
N ARG A 16 -1.74 -0.99 9.45
CA ARG A 16 -0.78 -1.39 10.50
C ARG A 16 0.04 -2.61 10.07
N ARG A 17 -0.60 -3.63 9.50
CA ARG A 17 0.10 -4.82 8.97
C ARG A 17 1.02 -4.46 7.81
N LEU A 18 0.53 -3.67 6.85
CA LEU A 18 1.33 -3.19 5.72
C LEU A 18 2.58 -2.43 6.19
N THR A 19 2.44 -1.58 7.21
CA THR A 19 3.57 -0.83 7.78
C THR A 19 4.59 -1.79 8.40
N ALA A 20 4.15 -2.75 9.22
CA ALA A 20 5.03 -3.74 9.83
C ALA A 20 5.77 -4.60 8.80
N GLN A 21 5.08 -5.03 7.73
CA GLN A 21 5.69 -5.81 6.64
C GLN A 21 6.69 -4.98 5.83
N ALA A 22 6.39 -3.71 5.59
CA ALA A 22 7.32 -2.78 4.92
C ALA A 22 8.58 -2.52 5.76
N GLU A 23 8.47 -2.52 7.10
CA GLU A 23 9.63 -2.42 8.00
C GLU A 23 10.54 -3.65 7.91
N THR A 24 9.98 -4.83 7.66
CA THR A 24 10.75 -6.07 7.45
C THR A 24 11.12 -6.32 6.00
N LEU A 25 10.84 -5.38 5.09
CA LEU A 25 11.08 -5.48 3.63
C LEU A 25 10.39 -6.70 2.97
N ASP A 26 9.30 -7.18 3.55
CA ASP A 26 8.51 -8.29 3.01
C ASP A 26 7.52 -7.76 1.95
N TRP A 27 8.04 -7.48 0.76
CA TRP A 27 7.28 -6.84 -0.31
C TRP A 27 6.19 -7.73 -0.91
N ASP A 28 6.36 -9.06 -0.86
CA ASP A 28 5.34 -10.00 -1.33
C ASP A 28 4.10 -9.94 -0.42
N SER A 29 4.30 -9.96 0.90
CA SER A 29 3.20 -9.79 1.84
C SER A 29 2.56 -8.40 1.75
N VAL A 30 3.37 -7.35 1.54
CA VAL A 30 2.85 -5.99 1.30
C VAL A 30 1.91 -5.96 0.08
N LEU A 31 2.26 -6.63 -1.02
CA LEU A 31 1.42 -6.69 -2.21
C LEU A 31 0.09 -7.41 -1.94
N ILE A 32 0.11 -8.53 -1.22
CA ILE A 32 -1.10 -9.29 -0.87
C ILE A 32 -2.02 -8.44 0.01
N GLU A 33 -1.47 -7.83 1.05
CA GLU A 33 -2.26 -7.02 1.98
C GLU A 33 -2.76 -5.72 1.31
N TRP A 34 -2.01 -5.16 0.35
CA TRP A 34 -2.45 -4.01 -0.44
C TRP A 34 -3.70 -4.33 -1.28
N GLN A 35 -3.75 -5.50 -1.92
CA GLN A 35 -4.95 -5.94 -2.66
C GLN A 35 -6.19 -6.03 -1.75
N ASN A 36 -6.00 -6.47 -0.50
CA ASN A 36 -7.07 -6.45 0.49
C ASN A 36 -7.47 -5.02 0.87
N ALA A 37 -6.51 -4.10 1.04
CA ALA A 37 -6.78 -2.68 1.28
C ALA A 37 -7.59 -2.04 0.14
N GLU A 38 -7.22 -2.31 -1.11
CA GLU A 38 -7.93 -1.79 -2.30
C GLU A 38 -9.41 -2.21 -2.32
N ARG A 39 -9.69 -3.48 -2.01
CA ARG A 39 -11.06 -3.98 -1.86
C ARG A 39 -11.83 -3.20 -0.78
N LEU A 40 -11.21 -2.98 0.37
CA LEU A 40 -11.84 -2.23 1.48
C LEU A 40 -12.07 -0.75 1.12
N PHE A 41 -11.17 -0.13 0.35
CA PHE A 41 -11.39 1.23 -0.17
C PHE A 41 -12.57 1.28 -1.15
N ALA A 42 -12.69 0.29 -2.03
CA ALA A 42 -13.84 0.17 -2.93
C ALA A 42 -15.16 0.00 -2.15
N ASP A 43 -15.15 -0.79 -1.08
CA ASP A 43 -16.30 -0.93 -0.18
C ASP A 43 -16.67 0.42 0.47
N LEU A 44 -15.68 1.20 0.93
CA LEU A 44 -15.89 2.53 1.52
C LEU A 44 -16.48 3.55 0.55
N GLN A 45 -16.13 3.50 -0.75
CA GLN A 45 -16.71 4.39 -1.76
C GLN A 45 -18.24 4.21 -1.90
N ASN A 46 -18.75 3.04 -1.54
CA ASN A 46 -20.17 2.72 -1.58
C ASN A 46 -20.89 3.05 -0.25
N CYS A 47 -20.16 3.50 0.77
CA CYS A 47 -20.73 3.89 2.05
C CYS A 47 -21.12 5.38 2.07
N SER A 48 -22.27 5.71 2.65
CA SER A 48 -22.69 7.11 2.83
C SER A 48 -22.27 7.64 4.19
N VAL A 49 -21.49 8.72 4.21
CA VAL A 49 -21.12 9.41 5.47
C VAL A 49 -22.34 9.96 6.21
N ALA A 50 -23.41 10.27 5.47
CA ALA A 50 -24.64 10.80 6.04
C ALA A 50 -25.34 9.81 6.98
N SER A 51 -25.08 8.50 6.85
CA SER A 51 -25.68 7.48 7.73
C SER A 51 -25.00 7.38 9.10
N LEU A 52 -23.86 8.06 9.31
CA LEU A 52 -23.16 8.06 10.60
C LEU A 52 -23.77 9.07 11.57
N THR A 53 -23.91 8.66 12.84
CA THR A 53 -24.20 9.57 13.95
C THR A 53 -23.03 10.52 14.23
N THR A 54 -23.25 11.57 15.01
CA THR A 54 -22.19 12.53 15.37
C THR A 54 -20.99 11.87 16.05
N GLU A 55 -21.23 10.93 16.96
CA GLU A 55 -20.18 10.16 17.64
C GLU A 55 -19.40 9.28 16.66
N GLN A 56 -20.11 8.57 15.78
CA GLN A 56 -19.52 7.73 14.75
C GLN A 56 -18.69 8.52 13.74
N ARG A 57 -19.08 9.76 13.43
CA ARG A 57 -18.27 10.66 12.57
C ARG A 57 -16.96 11.05 13.26
N GLY A 58 -16.99 11.26 14.57
CA GLY A 58 -15.79 11.52 15.36
C GLY A 58 -14.82 10.33 15.29
N GLU A 59 -15.32 9.12 15.51
CA GLU A 59 -14.52 7.90 15.38
C GLU A 59 -14.00 7.69 13.95
N ALA A 60 -14.85 7.84 12.94
CA ALA A 60 -14.47 7.68 11.54
C ALA A 60 -13.34 8.64 11.14
N ARG A 61 -13.38 9.89 11.65
CA ARG A 61 -12.30 10.85 11.45
C ARG A 61 -10.98 10.37 12.06
N LEU A 62 -10.98 9.90 13.30
CA LEU A 62 -9.77 9.40 13.96
C LEU A 62 -9.18 8.21 13.20
N LEU A 63 -10.02 7.28 12.76
CA LEU A 63 -9.59 6.13 11.95
C LEU A 63 -8.96 6.58 10.62
N MET A 64 -9.57 7.56 9.93
CA MET A 64 -9.00 8.12 8.70
C MET A 64 -7.66 8.82 8.92
N GLU A 65 -7.52 9.58 10.02
CA GLU A 65 -6.25 10.22 10.39
C GLU A 65 -5.15 9.16 10.65
N GLU A 66 -5.47 8.06 11.34
CA GLU A 66 -4.55 6.94 11.54
C GLU A 66 -4.13 6.26 10.23
N ILE A 67 -5.09 6.03 9.32
CA ILE A 67 -4.82 5.45 8.00
C ILE A 67 -3.85 6.34 7.21
N LEU A 68 -4.10 7.65 7.16
CA LEU A 68 -3.24 8.60 6.47
C LEU A 68 -1.83 8.63 7.07
N ALA A 69 -1.70 8.60 8.39
CA ALA A 69 -0.40 8.55 9.07
C ALA A 69 0.37 7.26 8.74
N ALA A 70 -0.31 6.11 8.70
CA ALA A 70 0.30 4.84 8.32
C ALA A 70 0.77 4.87 6.85
N GLN A 71 -0.03 5.42 5.92
CA GLN A 71 0.36 5.60 4.52
C GLN A 71 1.60 6.48 4.35
N GLN A 72 1.71 7.56 5.13
CA GLN A 72 2.90 8.41 5.12
C GLN A 72 4.14 7.65 5.60
N THR A 73 4.00 6.86 6.66
CA THR A 73 5.07 6.02 7.18
C THR A 73 5.53 4.99 6.14
N MET A 74 4.59 4.28 5.51
CA MET A 74 4.90 3.34 4.44
C MET A 74 5.61 4.03 3.26
N ALA A 75 5.09 5.16 2.79
CA ALA A 75 5.68 5.90 1.68
C ALA A 75 7.11 6.36 1.97
N ALA A 76 7.39 6.74 3.22
CA ALA A 76 8.74 7.10 3.67
C ALA A 76 9.72 5.91 3.66
N ARG A 77 9.23 4.66 3.69
CA ARG A 77 10.04 3.44 3.56
C ARG A 77 10.18 2.96 2.11
N ILE A 78 9.07 2.89 1.39
CA ILE A 78 9.03 2.34 0.03
C ILE A 78 9.77 3.23 -0.96
N LYS A 79 9.58 4.55 -0.91
CA LYS A 79 10.16 5.46 -1.91
C LYS A 79 11.70 5.41 -1.93
N PRO A 80 12.40 5.49 -0.77
CA PRO A 80 13.86 5.33 -0.76
C PRO A 80 14.30 3.95 -1.25
N TRP A 81 13.61 2.89 -0.86
CA TRP A 81 13.95 1.53 -1.31
C TRP A 81 13.84 1.38 -2.83
N MET A 82 12.74 1.86 -3.43
CA MET A 82 12.57 1.88 -4.89
C MET A 82 13.68 2.67 -5.58
N ALA A 83 14.06 3.84 -5.03
CA ALA A 83 15.15 4.64 -5.59
C ALA A 83 16.52 3.91 -5.52
N GLN A 84 16.75 3.08 -4.50
CA GLN A 84 17.97 2.28 -4.38
C GLN A 84 18.00 1.10 -5.34
N VAL A 85 16.85 0.47 -5.61
CA VAL A 85 16.75 -0.71 -6.50
C VAL A 85 16.69 -0.32 -7.97
N GLN A 86 16.22 0.90 -8.30
CA GLN A 86 16.06 1.36 -9.68
C GLN A 86 17.30 1.18 -10.57
N PRO A 87 18.52 1.59 -10.17
CA PRO A 87 19.70 1.42 -11.03
C PRO A 87 20.01 -0.05 -11.36
N MET A 88 19.73 -0.96 -10.43
CA MET A 88 19.92 -2.39 -10.65
C MET A 88 18.93 -2.91 -11.70
N LEU A 89 17.67 -2.49 -11.62
CA LEU A 89 16.65 -2.83 -12.60
C LEU A 89 16.99 -2.27 -13.99
N ASP A 90 17.48 -1.04 -14.07
CA ASP A 90 17.92 -0.41 -15.31
C ASP A 90 19.08 -1.18 -15.96
N CYS A 91 20.07 -1.62 -15.17
CA CYS A 91 21.16 -2.48 -15.64
C CYS A 91 20.65 -3.81 -16.22
N PHE A 92 19.67 -4.47 -15.58
CA PHE A 92 19.10 -5.71 -16.13
C PHE A 92 18.34 -5.47 -17.43
N ALA A 93 17.62 -4.35 -17.55
CA ALA A 93 16.90 -3.99 -18.77
C ALA A 93 17.85 -3.74 -19.94
N GLN A 94 18.95 -3.01 -19.71
CA GLN A 94 19.96 -2.70 -20.73
C GLN A 94 20.73 -3.95 -21.21
N ASN A 95 21.06 -4.87 -20.29
CA ASN A 95 21.80 -6.09 -20.63
C ASN A 95 20.96 -7.18 -21.32
N ARG A 96 19.62 -7.09 -21.28
CA ARG A 96 18.75 -7.95 -22.11
C ARG A 96 18.80 -7.59 -23.59
N THR A 97 19.25 -6.39 -23.94
CA THR A 97 19.26 -5.88 -25.32
C THR A 97 20.62 -5.98 -26.02
N THR A 98 21.68 -6.41 -25.34
CA THR A 98 22.98 -6.65 -25.99
C THR A 98 22.89 -7.98 -26.75
N PRO A 99 22.87 -7.98 -28.10
CA PRO A 99 23.05 -9.22 -28.84
C PRO A 99 24.45 -9.70 -28.52
N THR A 100 24.59 -10.96 -28.13
CA THR A 100 25.89 -11.64 -28.13
C THR A 100 26.37 -11.63 -29.58
N THR A 101 27.18 -10.63 -29.95
CA THR A 101 27.97 -10.71 -31.16
C THR A 101 29.02 -11.78 -30.89
N ASP A 102 28.69 -13.01 -31.30
CA ASP A 102 29.65 -14.07 -31.53
C ASP A 102 30.70 -13.55 -32.51
N SER A 103 31.77 -12.97 -31.98
CA SER A 103 33.01 -12.80 -32.70
C SER A 103 33.75 -14.13 -32.59
N THR A 104 33.44 -15.07 -33.48
CA THR A 104 34.29 -16.24 -33.70
C THR A 104 35.55 -15.77 -34.47
N PRO A 105 36.76 -16.10 -34.00
CA PRO A 105 38.01 -15.76 -34.69
C PRO A 105 38.19 -16.50 -36.02
#